data_AF-I1PN96-F1
#
_entry.id   AF-I1PN96-F1
#
_cell.length_a   1.000
_cell.length_b   1.000
_cell.length_c   1.000
_cell.angle_alpha   90.00
_cell.angle_beta   90.00
_cell.angle_gamma   90.00
#
_symmetry.space_group_name_H-M   'P 1'
#
loop_
_entity.id
_entity.type
_entity.pdbx_description
1 polymer ?
#
loop_
_entity_poly.entity_id
_entity_poly.type
_entity_poly.pdbx_seq_one_letter_code
_entity_poly.pdbx_strand_id
1 'polypeptide(L)'
;MSETHEKDKQFEKEGEEGEEEEYVLLELDDCLYSDVQPNASYVLSGLDTLTPTLILGDGLKMIGEYQETIGTCYLFSETNAPPKPIHGEMAPPEENKDKQASCSKEVPSKEVKHLASVQKILKFRSINADHEQRRAYRDNEREI
;
A
#
# COMPACT_ATOMS: atom_id res chain seq x y z
N MET A 1 -6.32 -52.96 -1.92
CA MET A 1 -5.57 -52.14 -2.89
C MET A 1 -5.91 -50.71 -2.58
N SER A 2 -4.96 -50.06 -1.94
CA SER A 2 -4.99 -48.70 -1.40
C SER A 2 -4.74 -47.70 -2.53
N GLU A 3 -5.39 -46.53 -2.50
CA GLU A 3 -4.70 -45.25 -2.71
C GLU A 3 -5.63 -44.07 -2.37
N THR A 4 -5.23 -43.38 -1.30
CA THR A 4 -5.60 -42.03 -0.88
C THR A 4 -4.82 -41.00 -1.67
N HIS A 5 -5.46 -39.93 -2.13
CA HIS A 5 -4.84 -38.63 -2.47
C HIS A 5 -5.90 -37.56 -2.14
N GLU A 6 -5.90 -37.05 -0.91
CA GLU A 6 -5.09 -35.95 -0.37
C GLU A 6 -5.84 -34.62 -0.50
N LYS A 7 -6.02 -34.00 0.66
CA LYS A 7 -6.87 -32.84 0.91
C LYS A 7 -6.22 -31.60 0.32
N ASP A 8 -6.88 -30.95 -0.63
CA ASP A 8 -6.59 -29.54 -0.90
C ASP A 8 -7.03 -28.71 0.29
N LYS A 9 -6.01 -28.12 0.90
CA LYS A 9 -6.00 -27.46 2.19
C LYS A 9 -6.70 -26.11 2.06
N GLN A 10 -7.95 -26.06 2.48
CA GLN A 10 -8.71 -24.83 2.73
C GLN A 10 -7.92 -23.95 3.70
N PHE A 11 -7.30 -22.88 3.20
CA PHE A 11 -6.83 -21.76 4.03
C PHE A 11 -8.01 -20.81 4.24
N GLU A 12 -9.02 -21.26 4.95
CA GLU A 12 -9.96 -20.36 5.61
C GLU A 12 -9.49 -20.26 7.05
N LYS A 13 -8.72 -19.20 7.30
CA LYS A 13 -8.50 -18.72 8.65
C LYS A 13 -9.87 -18.30 9.16
N GLU A 14 -10.46 -19.12 10.04
CA GLU A 14 -11.60 -18.73 10.86
C GLU A 14 -11.25 -17.41 11.54
N GLY A 15 -11.83 -16.33 11.04
CA GLY A 15 -11.62 -14.98 11.54
C GLY A 15 -12.36 -14.81 12.86
N GLU A 16 -11.66 -14.23 13.83
CA GLU A 16 -12.26 -13.55 14.97
C GLU A 16 -13.51 -12.76 14.53
N GLU A 17 -14.53 -12.71 15.37
CA GLU A 17 -15.63 -11.72 15.30
C GLU A 17 -15.06 -10.31 15.55
N GLY A 18 -14.14 -9.88 14.68
CA GLY A 18 -13.57 -8.55 14.57
C GLY A 18 -14.23 -7.83 13.41
N GLU A 19 -14.27 -6.51 13.49
CA GLU A 19 -14.84 -5.62 12.49
C GLU A 19 -14.35 -6.00 11.08
N GLU A 20 -15.27 -6.15 10.13
CA GLU A 20 -14.92 -6.42 8.73
C GLU A 20 -14.24 -5.17 8.14
N GLU A 21 -12.91 -5.18 8.08
CA GLU A 21 -12.12 -4.10 7.46
C GLU A 21 -12.05 -4.29 5.94
N GLU A 22 -12.53 -3.29 5.18
CA GLU A 22 -12.41 -3.25 3.73
C GLU A 22 -11.24 -2.35 3.29
N TYR A 23 -10.40 -2.85 2.39
CA TYR A 23 -9.26 -2.13 1.86
C TYR A 23 -9.47 -1.81 0.38
N VAL A 24 -9.20 -0.56 0.01
CA VAL A 24 -9.26 -0.09 -1.38
C VAL A 24 -7.98 0.65 -1.74
N LEU A 25 -7.49 0.44 -2.96
CA LEU A 25 -6.32 1.14 -3.47
C LEU A 25 -6.76 2.39 -4.24
N LEU A 26 -6.22 3.54 -3.82
CA LEU A 26 -6.46 4.83 -4.45
C LEU A 26 -5.28 5.17 -5.38
N GLU A 27 -5.56 5.35 -6.66
CA GLU A 27 -4.61 5.84 -7.65
C GLU A 27 -4.91 7.33 -7.88
N LEU A 28 -3.91 8.19 -7.67
CA LEU A 28 -4.06 9.64 -7.82
C LEU A 28 -3.34 10.08 -9.10
N ASP A 29 -4.08 10.27 -10.18
CA ASP A 29 -3.55 10.81 -11.43
C ASP A 29 -3.30 12.32 -11.30
N ASP A 30 -2.21 12.78 -11.90
CA ASP A 30 -1.87 14.20 -12.05
C ASP A 30 -1.69 14.99 -10.75
N CYS A 31 -1.55 14.32 -9.60
CA CYS A 31 -1.08 14.94 -8.37
C CYS A 31 0.46 15.02 -8.39
N LEU A 32 1.02 16.23 -8.22
CA LEU A 32 2.45 16.34 -7.99
C LEU A 32 2.75 15.82 -6.58
N TYR A 33 3.90 15.17 -6.38
CA TYR A 33 4.34 14.71 -5.04
C TYR A 33 4.37 15.83 -3.99
N SER A 34 4.42 17.09 -4.42
CA SER A 34 4.35 18.27 -3.54
C SER A 34 2.94 18.60 -3.06
N ASP A 35 1.90 18.13 -3.74
CA ASP A 35 0.49 18.43 -3.43
C ASP A 35 -0.03 17.61 -2.25
N VAL A 36 0.68 16.52 -1.88
CA VAL A 36 0.27 15.60 -0.82
C VAL A 36 1.35 15.52 0.26
N GLN A 37 1.21 16.35 1.28
CA GLN A 37 2.09 16.27 2.45
C GLN A 37 1.74 15.06 3.34
N PRO A 38 2.73 14.47 4.03
CA PRO A 38 2.46 13.49 5.08
C PRO A 38 1.47 14.06 6.10
N ASN A 39 0.47 13.28 6.48
CA ASN A 39 -0.60 13.68 7.40
C ASN A 39 -1.50 14.83 6.90
N ALA A 40 -1.53 15.09 5.59
CA ALA A 40 -2.50 16.01 5.00
C ALA A 40 -3.93 15.54 5.33
N SER A 41 -4.80 16.49 5.66
CA SER A 41 -6.23 16.20 5.85
C SER A 41 -6.86 15.77 4.54
N TYR A 42 -7.80 14.83 4.60
CA TYR A 42 -8.57 14.44 3.43
C TYR A 42 -10.04 14.24 3.77
N VAL A 43 -10.89 14.42 2.76
CA VAL A 43 -12.31 14.08 2.80
C VAL A 43 -12.60 13.21 1.59
N LEU A 44 -12.98 11.96 1.85
CA LEU A 44 -13.43 11.00 0.85
C LEU A 44 -14.95 10.85 0.98
N SER A 45 -15.68 10.97 -0.12
CA SER A 45 -17.15 10.99 -0.10
C SER A 45 -17.74 10.33 -1.34
N GLY A 46 -18.93 9.75 -1.19
CA GLY A 46 -19.66 9.11 -2.29
C GLY A 46 -19.05 7.79 -2.74
N LEU A 47 -18.46 7.01 -1.83
CA LEU A 47 -17.95 5.66 -2.12
C LEU A 47 -19.05 4.64 -2.48
N ASP A 48 -20.29 5.00 -2.23
CA ASP A 48 -21.50 4.30 -2.64
C ASP A 48 -21.99 4.71 -4.04
N THR A 49 -21.31 5.66 -4.68
CA THR A 49 -21.66 6.20 -6.00
C THR A 49 -20.67 5.75 -7.07
N LEU A 50 -21.02 5.89 -8.35
CA LEU A 50 -20.08 5.59 -9.45
C LEU A 50 -18.96 6.64 -9.59
N THR A 51 -19.09 7.79 -8.94
CA THR A 51 -18.18 8.94 -9.07
C THR A 51 -17.83 9.51 -7.69
N PRO A 52 -17.01 8.80 -6.91
CA PRO A 52 -16.59 9.27 -5.60
C PRO A 52 -15.76 10.54 -5.72
N THR A 53 -15.68 11.30 -4.65
CA THR A 53 -14.94 12.58 -4.61
C THR A 53 -13.91 12.55 -3.50
N LEU A 54 -12.73 13.09 -3.80
CA LEU A 54 -11.64 13.23 -2.85
C LEU A 54 -11.24 14.69 -2.78
N ILE A 55 -11.18 15.23 -1.56
CA ILE A 55 -10.60 16.54 -1.27
C ILE A 55 -9.36 16.30 -0.43
N LEU A 56 -8.20 16.77 -0.87
CA LEU A 56 -6.91 16.53 -0.24
C LEU A 56 -6.24 17.85 0.16
N GLY A 57 -5.65 17.87 1.35
CA GLY A 57 -4.85 18.99 1.85
C GLY A 57 -5.59 20.33 1.88
N ASP A 58 -5.01 21.31 1.21
CA ASP A 58 -5.47 22.70 1.10
C ASP A 58 -6.64 22.92 0.13
N GLY A 59 -7.26 21.82 -0.32
CA GLY A 59 -8.50 21.86 -1.09
C GLY A 59 -8.37 21.35 -2.52
N LEU A 60 -7.34 20.54 -2.82
CA LEU A 60 -7.24 19.84 -4.09
C LEU A 60 -8.44 18.89 -4.25
N LYS A 61 -9.30 19.16 -5.23
CA LYS A 61 -10.51 18.38 -5.51
C LYS A 61 -10.30 17.43 -6.68
N MET A 62 -10.68 16.18 -6.47
CA MET A 62 -10.57 15.11 -7.45
C MET A 62 -11.87 14.33 -7.59
N ILE A 63 -12.11 13.80 -8.78
CA ILE A 63 -13.21 12.89 -9.08
C ILE A 63 -12.64 11.51 -9.34
N GLY A 64 -13.19 10.51 -8.67
CA GLY A 64 -12.81 9.12 -8.75
C GLY A 64 -13.67 8.33 -9.71
N GLU A 65 -13.12 7.22 -10.17
CA GLU A 65 -13.79 6.22 -10.99
C GLU A 65 -13.31 4.83 -10.56
N TYR A 66 -14.25 3.89 -10.41
CA TYR A 66 -13.93 2.51 -10.08
C TYR A 66 -13.39 1.78 -11.30
N GLN A 67 -12.22 1.17 -11.17
CA GLN A 67 -11.61 0.37 -12.22
C GLN A 67 -11.27 -1.03 -11.69
N GLU A 68 -11.76 -2.05 -12.38
CA GLU A 68 -11.36 -3.43 -12.13
C GLU A 68 -9.93 -3.64 -12.64
N THR A 69 -9.08 -4.24 -11.82
CA THR A 69 -7.69 -4.52 -12.20
C THR A 69 -7.58 -5.87 -12.90
N ILE A 70 -6.59 -6.01 -13.79
CA ILE A 70 -6.20 -7.32 -14.30
C ILE A 70 -5.29 -7.97 -13.25
N GLY A 71 -5.85 -8.87 -12.45
CA GLY A 71 -5.13 -9.59 -11.40
C GLY A 71 -5.57 -9.17 -10.00
N THR A 72 -4.68 -9.38 -9.02
CA THR A 72 -4.93 -9.06 -7.61
C THR A 72 -3.74 -8.29 -7.06
N CYS A 73 -3.99 -7.14 -6.45
CA CYS A 73 -3.00 -6.37 -5.71
C CYS A 73 -2.87 -6.93 -4.28
N TYR A 74 -1.66 -7.33 -3.87
CA TYR A 74 -1.37 -7.76 -2.51
C TYR A 74 -0.77 -6.58 -1.72
N LEU A 75 -1.46 -6.15 -0.67
CA LEU A 75 -1.00 -5.10 0.22
C LEU A 75 -0.29 -5.76 1.41
N PHE A 76 0.87 -5.21 1.77
CA PHE A 76 1.64 -5.64 2.93
C PHE A 76 1.91 -4.44 3.83
N SER A 77 1.76 -4.63 5.14
CA SER A 77 2.19 -3.64 6.14
C SER A 77 3.61 -3.94 6.58
N GLU A 78 4.43 -2.88 6.70
CA GLU A 78 5.76 -2.99 7.29
C GLU A 78 5.65 -2.85 8.81
N THR A 79 6.16 -3.83 9.55
CA THR A 79 6.37 -3.72 10.98
C THR A 79 7.83 -3.36 11.24
N ASN A 80 8.07 -2.21 11.88
CA ASN A 80 9.35 -1.91 12.52
C ASN A 80 9.49 -2.80 13.77
N ALA A 81 9.63 -4.11 13.57
CA ALA A 81 10.11 -4.98 14.63
C ALA A 81 11.55 -4.55 14.96
N PRO A 82 11.90 -4.40 16.25
CA PRO A 82 13.31 -4.31 16.64
C PRO A 82 14.09 -5.47 16.01
N PRO A 83 15.38 -5.29 15.66
CA PRO A 83 16.21 -6.38 15.16
C PRO A 83 16.01 -7.60 16.07
N LYS A 84 15.49 -8.70 15.50
CA LYS A 84 15.38 -9.94 16.27
C LYS A 84 16.81 -10.33 16.62
N PRO A 85 17.17 -10.46 17.92
CA PRO A 85 18.46 -11.03 18.25
C PRO A 85 18.49 -12.41 17.61
N ILE A 86 19.52 -12.68 16.83
CA ILE A 86 19.76 -14.02 16.29
C ILE A 86 20.03 -14.90 17.49
N HIS A 87 18.98 -15.47 18.08
CA HIS A 87 19.11 -16.54 19.04
C HIS A 87 19.50 -17.79 18.25
N GLY A 88 20.80 -17.86 17.94
CA GLY A 88 21.45 -19.13 17.68
C GLY A 88 21.35 -19.94 18.96
N GLU A 89 20.24 -20.66 19.13
CA GLU A 89 20.17 -21.75 20.09
C GLU A 89 21.10 -22.85 19.58
N MET A 90 22.34 -22.80 20.02
CA MET A 90 23.12 -24.00 20.29
C MET A 90 24.24 -23.63 21.24
N ALA A 91 24.15 -24.10 22.48
CA ALA A 91 25.29 -24.18 23.39
C ALA A 91 25.43 -25.63 23.88
N PRO A 92 26.63 -26.13 24.18
CA PRO A 92 27.97 -25.78 23.67
C PRO A 92 28.73 -27.05 23.17
N PRO A 93 29.98 -26.93 22.69
CA PRO A 93 31.05 -27.45 23.56
C PRO A 93 32.23 -26.47 23.71
N GLU A 94 32.99 -26.74 24.76
CA GLU A 94 33.96 -25.86 25.39
C GLU A 94 35.18 -25.49 24.53
N GLU A 95 35.79 -24.38 24.98
CA GLU A 95 37.21 -24.05 24.86
C GLU A 95 37.75 -23.65 23.47
N ASN A 96 37.81 -22.33 23.25
CA ASN A 96 39.11 -21.68 23.09
C ASN A 96 39.04 -20.17 23.32
N LYS A 97 39.93 -19.68 24.21
CA LYS A 97 40.29 -18.27 24.31
C LYS A 97 41.02 -17.91 23.02
N ASP A 98 40.42 -17.11 22.16
CA ASP A 98 41.19 -16.07 21.49
C ASP A 98 40.33 -14.91 21.02
N LYS A 99 40.93 -13.72 21.17
CA LYS A 99 40.32 -12.41 20.97
C LYS A 99 39.79 -12.27 19.55
N GLN A 100 38.46 -12.28 19.40
CA GLN A 100 37.83 -11.75 18.20
C GLN A 100 36.81 -10.70 18.62
N ALA A 101 37.17 -9.44 18.42
CA ALA A 101 36.22 -8.34 18.48
C ALA A 101 35.21 -8.53 17.34
N SER A 102 34.12 -9.27 17.60
CA SER A 102 33.00 -9.36 16.68
C SER A 102 32.26 -8.04 16.73
N CYS A 103 32.60 -7.14 15.81
CA CYS A 103 31.70 -6.06 15.44
C CYS A 103 30.53 -6.70 14.69
N SER A 104 29.57 -7.26 15.42
CA SER A 104 28.28 -7.67 14.89
C SER A 104 27.52 -6.40 14.53
N LYS A 105 27.71 -5.95 13.29
CA LYS A 105 26.80 -4.98 12.67
C LYS A 105 25.51 -5.73 12.38
N GLU A 106 24.61 -5.74 13.34
CA GLU A 106 23.22 -6.18 13.16
C GLU A 106 22.62 -5.38 12.00
N VAL A 107 22.34 -6.05 10.88
CA VAL A 107 21.60 -5.44 9.77
C VAL A 107 20.14 -5.42 10.21
N PRO A 108 19.48 -4.25 10.25
CA PRO A 108 18.07 -4.18 10.60
C PRO A 108 17.25 -4.98 9.58
N SER A 109 16.65 -6.09 10.01
CA SER A 109 15.73 -6.87 9.18
C SER A 109 14.32 -6.28 9.27
N LYS A 110 13.78 -5.79 8.16
CA LYS A 110 12.38 -5.35 8.08
C LYS A 110 11.47 -6.56 7.93
N GLU A 111 10.44 -6.65 8.76
CA GLU A 111 9.42 -7.72 8.70
C GLU A 111 8.13 -7.15 8.12
N VAL A 112 7.58 -7.81 7.09
CA VAL A 112 6.32 -7.41 6.45
C VAL A 112 5.23 -8.43 6.75
N LYS A 113 3.99 -7.97 6.87
CA LYS A 113 2.81 -8.81 7.09
C LYS A 113 1.81 -8.59 5.97
N HIS A 114 1.18 -9.66 5.50
CA HIS A 114 0.06 -9.52 4.56
C HIS A 114 -1.06 -8.73 5.24
N LEU A 115 -1.57 -7.72 4.53
CA LEU A 115 -2.60 -6.80 5.00
C LEU A 115 -3.92 -7.08 4.27
N ALA A 116 -3.91 -7.04 2.94
CA ALA A 116 -5.11 -7.20 2.13
C ALA A 116 -4.82 -7.70 0.72
N SER A 117 -5.86 -8.17 0.04
CA SER A 117 -5.84 -8.54 -1.38
C SER A 117 -6.97 -7.80 -2.08
N VAL A 118 -6.65 -6.96 -3.05
CA VAL A 118 -7.61 -6.01 -3.67
C VAL A 118 -7.65 -6.23 -5.18
N GLN A 119 -8.84 -6.20 -5.77
CA GLN A 119 -9.05 -6.38 -7.21
C GLN A 119 -9.60 -5.12 -7.90
N LYS A 120 -10.08 -4.14 -7.12
CA LYS A 120 -10.61 -2.86 -7.61
C LYS A 120 -9.77 -1.70 -7.10
N ILE A 121 -9.55 -0.73 -7.98
CA ILE A 121 -8.92 0.54 -7.63
C ILE A 121 -9.91 1.70 -7.83
N LEU A 122 -9.73 2.77 -7.08
CA LEU A 122 -10.34 4.06 -7.39
C LEU A 122 -9.28 4.95 -8.02
N LYS A 123 -9.48 5.28 -9.29
CA LYS A 123 -8.61 6.19 -10.02
C LYS A 123 -9.19 7.60 -9.93
N PHE A 124 -8.47 8.48 -9.26
CA PHE A 124 -8.83 9.87 -9.06
C PHE A 124 -8.08 10.77 -10.03
N ARG A 125 -8.80 11.68 -10.66
CA ARG A 125 -8.24 12.74 -11.51
C ARG A 125 -8.59 14.12 -10.96
N SER A 126 -7.67 15.06 -11.07
CA SER A 126 -7.90 16.46 -10.67
C SER A 126 -8.96 17.12 -11.54
N ILE A 127 -9.89 17.85 -10.93
CA ILE A 127 -10.94 18.59 -11.66
C ILE A 127 -10.36 19.80 -12.41
N ASN A 128 -9.22 20.33 -11.95
CA ASN A 128 -8.66 21.58 -12.46
C ASN A 128 -7.61 21.39 -13.57
N ALA A 129 -7.10 20.17 -13.78
CA ALA A 129 -6.03 19.91 -14.75
C ALA A 129 -6.44 20.22 -16.21
N ASP A 130 -7.72 20.03 -16.57
CA ASP A 130 -8.23 20.34 -17.90
C ASP A 130 -8.28 21.85 -18.24
N HIS A 131 -8.28 22.72 -17.22
CA HIS A 131 -8.44 24.16 -17.41
C HIS A 131 -7.14 24.86 -17.79
N GLU A 132 -5.99 24.35 -17.36
CA GLU A 132 -4.67 24.89 -17.69
C GLU A 132 -4.32 24.61 -19.16
N GLN A 133 -4.59 23.40 -19.65
CA GLN A 133 -4.36 23.02 -21.05
C GLN A 133 -5.20 23.89 -22.01
N ARG A 134 -6.47 24.17 -21.67
CA ARG A 134 -7.37 24.99 -22.50
C ARG A 134 -7.05 26.48 -22.52
N ARG A 135 -6.36 27.02 -21.49
CA ARG A 135 -5.90 28.42 -21.51
C ARG A 135 -4.68 28.59 -22.42
N ALA A 136 -3.74 27.65 -22.41
CA ALA A 136 -2.54 27.72 -23.24
C ALA A 136 -2.84 27.75 -24.76
N TYR A 137 -3.91 27.10 -25.22
CA TYR A 137 -4.29 27.13 -26.63
C TYR A 137 -5.13 28.35 -27.05
N ARG A 138 -5.80 29.04 -26.12
CA ARG A 138 -6.66 30.19 -26.45
C ARG A 138 -5.92 31.52 -26.60
N ASP A 139 -4.70 31.65 -26.09
CA ASP A 139 -3.89 32.86 -26.31
C ASP A 139 -3.15 32.85 -27.66
N ASN A 140 -2.94 31.68 -28.27
CA ASN A 140 -2.26 31.58 -29.57
C ASN A 140 -3.19 31.85 -30.77
N GLU A 141 -4.51 31.91 -30.59
CA GLU A 141 -5.48 32.18 -31.66
C GLU A 141 -5.91 33.65 -31.75
N ARG A 142 -5.43 34.53 -30.86
CA ARG A 142 -5.74 35.97 -30.88
C ARG A 142 -4.71 36.82 -31.61
N GLU A 143 -3.67 36.21 -32.17
CA GLU A 143 -2.58 36.90 -32.84
C GLU A 143 -2.46 36.45 -34.31
N ILE A 144 -3.57 36.54 -35.08
CA ILE A 144 -3.57 36.54 -36.56
C ILE A 144 -4.57 37.58 -37.08
#